data_AF-A0A955L735-F1
#
_entry.id   AF-A0A955L735-F1
#
_cell.length_a   1.000
_cell.length_b   1.000
_cell.length_c   1.000
_cell.angle_alpha   90.00
_cell.angle_beta   90.00
_cell.angle_gamma   90.00
#
_symmetry.space_group_name_H-M   'P 1'
#
loop_
_entity.id
_entity.type
_entity.pdbx_description
1 polymer ?
#
loop_
_entity_poly.entity_id
_entity_poly.type
_entity_poly.pdbx_seq_one_letter_code
_entity_poly.pdbx_strand_id
1 'polypeptide(L)'
;MKSLNLHLKIIFFTAELFIRGLLHYIYAKYLLRNILEQSSSNLNIKILVCTIIVPELFAYPYATLAGKNLTGQHLRLLTLVCAVMPVNDSLIDNTEIALNRLEKLFIEYDSISPKNYNELLQTQLLNMIYQSDLIHENLFIPTLQNVHNAQIESRRQIIDTPNLEDLQEITANKGGYTAILFAYCVKNTLSTEEINFLYAVGYWFQLLDDLVDCKKDSKEEITTLANSLSNSEFQLLLNKQNRKIIHQIKKLPYSLWKKSTFLFKLFYLEKLSFAFFEEYNRNPQKSKSALVETIKILTSIRHAYKEILTFQDPLQSS
;
A
#
# COMPACT_ATOMS: atom_id res chain seq x y z
N MET A 1 33.49 -6.55 -6.49
CA MET A 1 32.56 -7.72 -6.56
C MET A 1 31.28 -7.56 -5.72
N LYS A 2 31.32 -7.21 -4.42
CA LYS A 2 30.08 -7.04 -3.60
C LYS A 2 29.16 -5.88 -4.06
N SER A 3 29.72 -4.75 -4.50
CA SER A 3 28.96 -3.59 -5.02
C SER A 3 28.24 -3.89 -6.35
N LEU A 4 28.90 -4.60 -7.27
CA LEU A 4 28.32 -5.01 -8.56
C LEU A 4 27.09 -5.93 -8.37
N ASN A 5 27.13 -6.81 -7.37
CA ASN A 5 26.00 -7.70 -7.03
C ASN A 5 24.79 -6.91 -6.50
N LEU A 6 25.03 -5.87 -5.70
CA LEU A 6 23.96 -5.00 -5.19
C LEU A 6 23.33 -4.16 -6.31
N HIS A 7 24.16 -3.57 -7.18
CA HIS A 7 23.67 -2.75 -8.29
C HIS A 7 22.81 -3.58 -9.26
N LEU A 8 23.25 -4.79 -9.62
CA LEU A 8 22.46 -5.70 -10.43
C LEU A 8 21.13 -6.08 -9.77
N LYS A 9 21.13 -6.36 -8.45
CA LYS A 9 19.89 -6.65 -7.71
C LYS A 9 18.90 -5.49 -7.74
N ILE A 10 19.38 -4.24 -7.64
CA ILE A 10 18.55 -3.05 -7.77
C ILE A 10 17.98 -2.97 -9.19
N ILE A 11 18.82 -3.11 -10.22
CA ILE A 11 18.37 -3.08 -11.62
C ILE A 11 17.29 -4.13 -11.89
N PHE A 12 17.53 -5.38 -11.48
CA PHE A 12 16.56 -6.46 -11.68
C PHE A 12 15.26 -6.19 -10.94
N PHE A 13 15.32 -5.79 -9.67
CA PHE A 13 14.13 -5.49 -8.88
C PHE A 13 13.31 -4.35 -9.51
N THR A 14 13.97 -3.30 -9.97
CA THR A 14 13.34 -2.15 -10.60
C THR A 14 12.70 -2.51 -11.95
N ALA A 15 13.40 -3.28 -12.79
CA ALA A 15 12.85 -3.73 -14.07
C ALA A 15 11.65 -4.67 -13.88
N GLU A 16 11.75 -5.57 -12.90
CA GLU A 16 10.69 -6.49 -12.48
C GLU A 16 9.44 -5.72 -12.01
N LEU A 17 9.63 -4.71 -11.16
CA LEU A 17 8.58 -3.81 -10.67
C LEU A 17 7.90 -3.06 -11.83
N PHE A 18 8.68 -2.54 -12.79
CA PHE A 18 8.14 -1.81 -13.95
C PHE A 18 7.28 -2.71 -14.84
N ILE A 19 7.81 -3.87 -15.24
CA ILE A 19 7.14 -4.78 -16.18
C ILE A 19 5.84 -5.29 -15.57
N ARG A 20 5.89 -5.83 -14.35
CA ARG A 20 4.68 -6.35 -13.71
C ARG A 20 3.70 -5.25 -13.32
N GLY A 21 4.19 -4.09 -12.88
CA GLY A 21 3.33 -2.94 -12.60
C GLY A 21 2.54 -2.50 -13.83
N LEU A 22 3.17 -2.49 -15.02
CA LEU A 22 2.48 -2.21 -16.29
C LEU A 22 1.44 -3.29 -16.63
N LEU A 23 1.78 -4.56 -16.44
CA LEU A 23 0.85 -5.67 -16.67
C LEU A 23 -0.36 -5.59 -15.72
N HIS A 24 -0.14 -5.33 -14.43
CA HIS A 24 -1.21 -5.12 -13.46
C HIS A 24 -2.05 -3.90 -13.79
N TYR A 25 -1.45 -2.80 -14.24
CA TYR A 25 -2.21 -1.63 -14.68
C TYR A 25 -3.17 -1.96 -15.82
N ILE A 26 -2.69 -2.65 -16.86
CA ILE A 26 -3.52 -3.07 -17.99
C ILE A 26 -4.63 -4.01 -17.51
N TYR A 27 -4.28 -4.98 -16.67
CA TYR A 27 -5.23 -5.93 -16.10
C TYR A 27 -6.30 -5.24 -15.24
N ALA A 28 -5.91 -4.35 -14.33
CA ALA A 28 -6.81 -3.61 -13.46
C ALA A 28 -7.74 -2.70 -14.26
N LYS A 29 -7.22 -2.00 -15.28
CA LYS A 29 -8.06 -1.21 -16.20
C LYS A 29 -9.09 -2.06 -16.93
N TYR A 30 -8.71 -3.26 -17.37
CA TYR A 30 -9.64 -4.17 -18.03
C TYR A 30 -10.70 -4.67 -17.04
N LEU A 31 -10.28 -5.17 -15.88
CA LEU A 31 -11.17 -5.73 -14.86
C LEU A 31 -12.15 -4.69 -14.31
N LEU A 32 -11.68 -3.46 -14.10
CA LEU A 32 -12.45 -2.37 -13.49
C LEU A 32 -13.01 -1.39 -14.52
N ARG A 33 -13.05 -1.74 -15.82
CA ARG A 33 -13.45 -0.80 -16.87
C ARG A 33 -14.77 -0.09 -16.60
N ASN A 34 -15.81 -0.86 -16.27
CA ASN A 34 -17.15 -0.32 -16.01
C ASN A 34 -17.19 0.58 -14.77
N ILE A 35 -16.34 0.27 -13.77
CA ILE A 35 -16.18 1.04 -12.53
C ILE A 35 -15.45 2.36 -12.82
N LEU A 36 -14.35 2.30 -13.57
CA LEU A 36 -13.50 3.47 -13.82
C LEU A 36 -14.15 4.48 -14.78
N GLU A 37 -14.98 4.04 -15.72
CA GLU A 37 -15.64 4.93 -16.69
C GLU A 37 -16.64 5.91 -16.02
N GLN A 38 -17.13 5.60 -14.82
CA GLN A 38 -18.18 6.37 -14.15
C GLN A 38 -17.70 7.10 -12.87
N SER A 39 -16.49 6.83 -12.35
CA SER A 39 -15.91 7.56 -11.20
C SER A 39 -15.25 8.88 -11.55
N SER A 40 -15.07 9.73 -10.54
CA SER A 40 -14.26 10.94 -10.64
C SER A 40 -12.81 10.62 -11.02
N SER A 41 -12.16 11.54 -11.74
CA SER A 41 -10.77 11.37 -12.18
C SER A 41 -9.79 11.12 -11.01
N ASN A 42 -10.02 11.79 -9.88
CA ASN A 42 -9.14 11.66 -8.70
C ASN A 42 -9.29 10.28 -8.04
N LEU A 43 -10.53 9.78 -7.88
CA LEU A 43 -10.77 8.45 -7.32
C LEU A 43 -10.24 7.36 -8.26
N ASN A 44 -10.41 7.52 -9.58
CA ASN A 44 -9.84 6.61 -10.57
C ASN A 44 -8.33 6.48 -10.46
N ILE A 45 -7.64 7.61 -10.26
CA ILE A 45 -6.21 7.60 -10.02
C ILE A 45 -5.93 6.80 -8.75
N LYS A 46 -6.50 7.17 -7.60
CA LYS A 46 -6.30 6.44 -6.32
C LYS A 46 -6.52 4.93 -6.44
N ILE A 47 -7.60 4.50 -7.09
CA ILE A 47 -7.87 3.08 -7.36
C ILE A 47 -6.73 2.44 -8.15
N LEU A 48 -6.38 3.01 -9.31
CA LEU A 48 -5.34 2.46 -10.17
C LEU A 48 -3.97 2.41 -9.47
N VAL A 49 -3.66 3.41 -8.63
CA VAL A 49 -2.48 3.42 -7.76
C VAL A 49 -2.43 2.20 -6.86
N CYS A 50 -3.46 2.03 -6.03
CA CYS A 50 -3.50 0.97 -5.04
C CYS A 50 -3.39 -0.40 -5.73
N THR A 51 -4.07 -0.58 -6.87
CA THR A 51 -4.03 -1.82 -7.66
C THR A 51 -2.69 -2.15 -8.32
N ILE A 52 -1.73 -1.21 -8.33
CA ILE A 52 -0.36 -1.46 -8.81
C ILE A 52 0.59 -1.59 -7.62
N ILE A 53 0.57 -0.61 -6.72
CA ILE A 53 1.53 -0.49 -5.62
C ILE A 53 1.41 -1.69 -4.68
N VAL A 54 0.20 -2.06 -4.26
CA VAL A 54 0.02 -3.14 -3.28
C VAL A 54 0.44 -4.50 -3.85
N PRO A 55 0.01 -4.92 -5.06
CA PRO A 55 0.51 -6.17 -5.62
C PRO A 55 2.03 -6.23 -5.69
N GLU A 56 2.67 -5.18 -6.20
CA GLU A 56 4.11 -5.21 -6.47
C GLU A 56 4.99 -5.03 -5.25
N LEU A 57 4.60 -4.15 -4.33
CA LEU A 57 5.43 -3.80 -3.17
C LEU A 57 5.10 -4.62 -1.94
N PHE A 58 3.94 -5.27 -1.89
CA PHE A 58 3.54 -6.12 -0.78
C PHE A 58 3.26 -7.56 -1.20
N ALA A 59 2.28 -7.80 -2.09
CA ALA A 59 1.76 -9.15 -2.30
C ALA A 59 2.77 -10.08 -2.98
N TYR A 60 3.46 -9.65 -4.03
CA TYR A 60 4.53 -10.45 -4.66
C TYR A 60 5.71 -10.72 -3.73
N PRO A 61 6.27 -9.72 -3.02
CA PRO A 61 7.28 -9.97 -2.00
C PRO A 61 6.81 -10.98 -0.95
N TYR A 62 5.59 -10.83 -0.44
CA TYR A 62 5.04 -11.73 0.58
C TYR A 62 4.81 -13.15 0.02
N ALA A 63 4.24 -13.28 -1.18
CA ALA A 63 4.09 -14.57 -1.86
C ALA A 63 5.44 -15.28 -2.02
N THR A 64 6.48 -14.54 -2.45
CA THR A 64 7.85 -15.06 -2.58
C THR A 64 8.39 -15.54 -1.22
N LEU A 65 8.20 -14.75 -0.16
CA LEU A 65 8.57 -15.11 1.21
C LEU A 65 7.87 -16.39 1.66
N ALA A 66 6.56 -16.48 1.43
CA ALA A 66 5.72 -17.62 1.76
C ALA A 66 5.93 -18.84 0.84
N GLY A 67 6.71 -18.72 -0.24
CA GLY A 67 6.87 -19.78 -1.24
C GLY A 67 5.60 -20.07 -2.03
N LYS A 68 4.77 -19.06 -2.26
CA LYS A 68 3.55 -19.10 -3.05
C LYS A 68 3.75 -18.40 -4.39
N ASN A 69 2.98 -18.84 -5.38
CA ASN A 69 2.83 -18.15 -6.66
C ASN A 69 1.44 -17.53 -6.72
N LEU A 70 1.33 -16.28 -7.16
CA LEU A 70 0.05 -15.64 -7.39
C LEU A 70 -0.57 -16.17 -8.69
N THR A 71 -1.80 -16.68 -8.60
CA THR A 71 -2.60 -17.08 -9.77
C THR A 71 -3.47 -15.91 -10.24
N GLY A 72 -4.11 -16.05 -11.40
CA GLY A 72 -5.08 -15.05 -11.88
C GLY A 72 -6.22 -14.78 -10.90
N GLN A 73 -6.66 -15.79 -10.13
CA GLN A 73 -7.67 -15.61 -9.09
C GLN A 73 -7.15 -14.76 -7.92
N HIS A 74 -5.91 -14.99 -7.46
CA HIS A 74 -5.30 -14.18 -6.40
C HIS A 74 -5.17 -12.73 -6.85
N LEU A 75 -4.72 -12.51 -8.09
CA LEU A 75 -4.60 -11.16 -8.67
C LEU A 75 -5.97 -10.49 -8.81
N ARG A 76 -7.00 -11.21 -9.26
CA ARG A 76 -8.37 -10.68 -9.32
C ARG A 76 -8.85 -10.22 -7.95
N LEU A 77 -8.78 -11.09 -6.94
CA LEU A 77 -9.21 -10.76 -5.57
C LEU A 77 -8.41 -9.56 -5.04
N LEU A 78 -7.08 -9.59 -5.17
CA LEU A 78 -6.23 -8.51 -4.72
C LEU A 78 -6.56 -7.18 -5.42
N THR A 79 -6.77 -7.16 -6.74
CA THR A 79 -7.18 -5.96 -7.48
C THR A 79 -8.52 -5.41 -6.96
N LEU A 80 -9.50 -6.28 -6.68
CA LEU A 80 -10.79 -5.85 -6.14
C LEU A 80 -10.66 -5.27 -4.73
N VAL A 81 -9.90 -5.93 -3.85
CA VAL A 81 -9.62 -5.43 -2.50
C VAL A 81 -8.88 -4.09 -2.57
N CYS A 82 -7.85 -3.97 -3.41
CA CYS A 82 -7.13 -2.71 -3.60
C CYS A 82 -8.00 -1.60 -4.21
N ALA A 83 -9.04 -1.93 -4.96
CA ALA A 83 -9.98 -0.96 -5.51
C ALA A 83 -11.02 -0.51 -4.47
N VAL A 84 -11.50 -1.40 -3.61
CA VAL A 84 -12.51 -1.04 -2.60
C VAL A 84 -11.93 -0.19 -1.48
N MET A 85 -10.63 -0.33 -1.15
CA MET A 85 -9.98 0.48 -0.11
C MET A 85 -10.11 2.00 -0.33
N PRO A 86 -9.68 2.59 -1.46
CA PRO A 86 -9.80 4.04 -1.69
C PRO A 86 -11.25 4.51 -1.88
N VAL A 87 -12.17 3.63 -2.29
CA VAL A 87 -13.62 3.94 -2.32
C VAL A 87 -14.16 4.07 -0.91
N ASN A 88 -13.84 3.09 -0.05
CA ASN A 88 -14.22 3.07 1.35
C ASN A 88 -13.60 4.26 2.11
N ASP A 89 -12.33 4.55 1.87
CA ASP A 89 -11.61 5.74 2.40
C ASP A 89 -12.35 7.03 2.04
N SER A 90 -12.70 7.21 0.76
CA SER A 90 -13.44 8.41 0.29
C SER A 90 -14.84 8.55 0.89
N LEU A 91 -15.48 7.44 1.29
CA LEU A 91 -16.77 7.45 1.99
C LEU A 91 -16.59 7.79 3.47
N ILE A 92 -15.55 7.24 4.11
CA ILE A 92 -15.26 7.45 5.54
C ILE A 92 -14.78 8.88 5.81
N ASP A 93 -13.95 9.44 4.94
CA ASP A 93 -13.46 10.81 5.03
C ASP A 93 -14.57 11.85 4.88
N ASN A 94 -15.69 11.48 4.25
CA ASN A 94 -16.88 12.33 4.23
C ASN A 94 -17.57 12.28 5.59
N THR A 95 -17.26 13.27 6.43
CA THR A 95 -17.75 13.32 7.81
C THR A 95 -19.26 13.52 7.92
N GLU A 96 -19.94 13.95 6.85
CA GLU A 96 -21.40 14.08 6.78
C GLU A 96 -22.11 12.72 6.71
N ILE A 97 -21.42 11.66 6.28
CA ILE A 97 -21.99 10.32 6.26
C ILE A 97 -22.00 9.76 7.68
N ALA A 98 -23.20 9.43 8.17
CA ALA A 98 -23.39 8.86 9.49
C ALA A 98 -22.71 7.49 9.62
N LEU A 99 -22.13 7.20 10.79
CA LEU A 99 -21.41 5.95 11.05
C LEU A 99 -22.26 4.69 10.79
N ASN A 100 -23.54 4.71 11.18
CA ASN A 100 -24.46 3.62 10.90
C ASN A 100 -24.71 3.39 9.41
N ARG A 101 -24.59 4.43 8.56
CA ARG A 101 -24.69 4.29 7.11
C ARG A 101 -23.42 3.64 6.56
N LEU A 102 -22.25 4.04 7.03
CA LEU A 102 -20.97 3.45 6.64
C LEU A 102 -20.91 1.96 6.99
N GLU A 103 -21.33 1.61 8.21
CA GLU A 103 -21.39 0.22 8.66
C GLU A 103 -22.29 -0.63 7.76
N LYS A 104 -23.51 -0.14 7.45
CA LYS A 104 -24.41 -0.88 6.57
C LYS A 104 -23.93 -0.97 5.12
N LEU A 105 -23.25 0.05 4.60
CA LEU A 105 -22.64 -0.02 3.26
C LEU A 105 -21.56 -1.11 3.16
N PHE A 106 -21.00 -1.51 4.31
CA PHE A 106 -19.94 -2.50 4.38
C PHE A 106 -20.44 -3.90 4.75
N ILE A 107 -21.31 -4.00 5.75
CA ILE A 107 -21.80 -5.27 6.30
C ILE A 107 -23.09 -5.72 5.59
N GLU A 108 -24.02 -4.80 5.33
CA GLU A 108 -25.32 -5.03 4.69
C GLU A 108 -25.30 -4.62 3.20
N TYR A 109 -24.13 -4.72 2.56
CA TYR A 109 -23.84 -4.15 1.24
C TYR A 109 -24.77 -4.64 0.11
N ASP A 110 -25.42 -5.79 0.28
CA ASP A 110 -26.32 -6.45 -0.67
C ASP A 110 -27.79 -6.04 -0.52
N SER A 111 -28.17 -5.51 0.65
CA SER A 111 -29.55 -5.13 0.98
C SER A 111 -29.75 -3.61 1.05
N ILE A 112 -28.66 -2.85 1.01
CA ILE A 112 -28.66 -1.40 1.08
C ILE A 112 -28.76 -0.74 -0.29
N SER A 113 -29.74 0.15 -0.48
CA SER A 113 -29.81 0.97 -1.70
C SER A 113 -28.73 2.06 -1.67
N PRO A 114 -27.80 2.12 -2.64
CA PRO A 114 -26.85 3.22 -2.75
C PRO A 114 -27.56 4.55 -3.02
N LYS A 115 -27.04 5.64 -2.45
CA LYS A 115 -27.54 7.02 -2.62
C LYS A 115 -26.70 7.85 -3.57
N ASN A 116 -25.47 7.46 -3.79
CA ASN A 116 -24.54 8.12 -4.70
C ASN A 116 -23.62 7.09 -5.36
N TYR A 117 -22.82 7.55 -6.30
CA TYR A 117 -21.95 6.69 -7.09
C TYR A 117 -20.85 6.00 -6.26
N ASN A 118 -20.27 6.66 -5.26
CA ASN A 118 -19.24 6.04 -4.42
C ASN A 118 -19.82 4.89 -3.57
N GLU A 119 -21.04 5.06 -3.05
CA GLU A 119 -21.75 3.98 -2.36
C GLU A 119 -22.11 2.81 -3.31
N LEU A 120 -22.47 3.12 -4.57
CA LEU A 120 -22.71 2.10 -5.59
C LEU A 120 -21.44 1.31 -5.89
N LEU A 121 -20.31 2.00 -6.03
CA LEU A 121 -19.01 1.35 -6.21
C LEU A 121 -18.62 0.47 -5.04
N GLN A 122 -18.82 0.95 -3.81
CA GLN A 122 -18.53 0.20 -2.59
C GLN A 122 -19.29 -1.13 -2.59
N THR A 123 -20.61 -1.08 -2.80
CA THR A 123 -21.48 -2.27 -2.79
C THR A 123 -21.15 -3.24 -3.93
N GLN A 124 -20.89 -2.73 -5.15
CA GLN A 124 -20.48 -3.56 -6.29
C GLN A 124 -19.15 -4.26 -6.07
N LEU A 125 -18.12 -3.54 -5.59
CA LEU A 125 -16.80 -4.10 -5.32
C LEU A 125 -16.86 -5.14 -4.21
N LEU A 126 -17.58 -4.87 -3.11
CA LEU A 126 -17.79 -5.84 -2.05
C LEU A 126 -18.48 -7.10 -2.60
N ASN A 127 -19.58 -6.97 -3.36
CA ASN A 127 -20.24 -8.11 -3.97
C ASN A 127 -19.27 -8.95 -4.82
N MET A 128 -18.42 -8.33 -5.64
CA MET A 128 -17.41 -9.04 -6.44
C MET A 128 -16.33 -9.73 -5.59
N ILE A 129 -15.98 -9.15 -4.44
CA ILE A 129 -15.06 -9.73 -3.45
C ILE A 129 -15.72 -10.96 -2.84
N TYR A 130 -16.91 -10.83 -2.24
CA TYR A 130 -17.63 -11.93 -1.56
C TYR A 130 -17.95 -13.12 -2.49
N GLN A 131 -18.05 -12.89 -3.80
CA GLN A 131 -18.21 -13.96 -4.80
C GLN A 131 -16.90 -14.71 -5.16
N SER A 132 -15.76 -14.37 -4.54
CA SER A 132 -14.49 -14.99 -4.86
C SER A 132 -14.27 -16.31 -4.10
N ASP A 133 -13.96 -17.38 -4.84
CA ASP A 133 -13.66 -18.71 -4.27
C ASP A 133 -12.40 -18.79 -3.37
N LEU A 134 -11.61 -17.72 -3.32
CA LEU A 134 -10.41 -17.63 -2.48
C LEU A 134 -10.72 -17.12 -1.07
N ILE A 135 -11.94 -16.64 -0.81
CA ILE A 135 -12.34 -16.13 0.50
C ILE A 135 -12.55 -17.28 1.47
N HIS A 136 -11.82 -17.24 2.57
CA HIS A 136 -12.06 -18.07 3.74
C HIS A 136 -12.91 -17.25 4.70
N GLU A 137 -14.21 -17.52 4.74
CA GLU A 137 -15.17 -16.71 5.50
C GLU A 137 -14.72 -16.45 6.94
N ASN A 138 -14.21 -17.47 7.63
CA ASN A 138 -13.80 -17.38 9.04
C ASN A 138 -12.52 -16.56 9.31
N LEU A 139 -11.76 -16.19 8.27
CA LEU A 139 -10.49 -15.47 8.44
C LEU A 139 -10.47 -14.15 7.66
N PHE A 140 -10.87 -14.20 6.39
CA PHE A 140 -10.84 -13.06 5.49
C PHE A 140 -11.91 -12.03 5.87
N ILE A 141 -13.16 -12.45 6.08
CA ILE A 141 -14.27 -11.52 6.35
C ILE A 141 -14.08 -10.77 7.68
N PRO A 142 -13.75 -11.42 8.81
CA PRO A 142 -13.43 -10.71 10.05
C PRO A 142 -12.24 -9.74 9.88
N THR A 143 -11.23 -10.10 9.08
CA THR A 143 -10.10 -9.20 8.83
C THR A 143 -10.52 -8.00 7.99
N LEU A 144 -11.37 -8.20 6.98
CA LEU A 144 -11.94 -7.14 6.16
C LEU A 144 -12.79 -6.17 7.02
N GLN A 145 -13.55 -6.70 7.98
CA GLN A 145 -14.29 -5.90 8.98
C GLN A 145 -13.34 -5.14 9.91
N ASN A 146 -12.25 -5.75 10.38
CA ASN A 146 -11.24 -5.05 11.19
C ASN A 146 -10.60 -3.88 10.43
N VAL A 147 -10.34 -4.04 9.13
CA VAL A 147 -9.86 -2.94 8.27
C VAL A 147 -10.89 -1.81 8.22
N HIS A 148 -12.17 -2.13 7.99
CA HIS A 148 -13.23 -1.12 7.98
C HIS A 148 -13.35 -0.38 9.31
N ASN A 149 -13.34 -1.11 10.43
CA ASN A 149 -13.42 -0.54 11.77
C ASN A 149 -12.21 0.36 12.08
N ALA A 150 -11.00 -0.08 11.71
CA ALA A 150 -9.80 0.73 11.87
C ALA A 150 -9.84 2.02 11.02
N GLN A 151 -10.45 1.95 9.83
CA GLN A 151 -10.67 3.14 9.01
C GLN A 151 -11.73 4.06 9.59
N ILE A 152 -12.84 3.54 10.13
CA ILE A 152 -13.84 4.35 10.86
C ILE A 152 -13.18 5.07 12.03
N GLU A 153 -12.39 4.37 12.85
CA GLU A 153 -11.69 4.96 14.00
C GLU A 153 -10.75 6.09 13.56
N SER A 154 -10.19 5.99 12.35
CA SER A 154 -9.32 7.01 11.79
C SER A 154 -10.01 8.35 11.54
N ARG A 155 -11.35 8.41 11.54
CA ARG A 155 -12.08 9.69 11.52
C ARG A 155 -11.71 10.58 12.70
N ARG A 156 -11.29 10.01 13.84
CA ARG A 156 -10.77 10.78 14.99
C ARG A 156 -9.54 11.61 14.63
N GLN A 157 -8.78 11.23 13.60
CA GLN A 157 -7.67 12.03 13.09
C GLN A 157 -8.12 13.31 12.39
N ILE A 158 -9.40 13.40 12.01
CA ILE A 158 -10.02 14.56 11.33
C ILE A 158 -10.85 15.39 12.31
N ILE A 159 -11.69 14.73 13.12
CA ILE A 159 -12.69 15.40 13.96
C ILE A 159 -12.19 15.74 15.37
N ASP A 160 -11.18 15.00 15.86
CA ASP A 160 -10.63 15.14 17.20
C ASP A 160 -9.14 15.52 17.14
N THR A 161 -8.53 15.73 18.30
CA THR A 161 -7.07 15.83 18.46
C THR A 161 -6.60 14.65 19.33
N PRO A 162 -6.43 13.45 18.74
CA PRO A 162 -6.02 12.28 19.50
C PRO A 162 -4.66 12.52 20.17
N ASN A 163 -4.48 11.96 21.36
CA ASN A 163 -3.16 11.96 22.00
C ASN A 163 -2.19 11.06 21.18
N LEU A 164 -0.89 11.14 21.46
CA LEU A 164 0.11 10.42 20.69
C LEU A 164 -0.03 8.89 20.75
N GLU A 165 -0.49 8.34 21.88
CA GLU A 165 -0.69 6.89 22.03
C GLU A 165 -1.87 6.42 21.18
N ASP A 166 -3.01 7.11 21.26
CA ASP A 166 -4.18 6.87 20.43
C ASP A 166 -3.82 6.97 18.94
N LEU A 167 -3.06 8.00 18.56
CA LEU A 167 -2.64 8.21 17.18
C LEU A 167 -1.74 7.07 16.68
N GLN A 168 -0.83 6.57 17.51
CA GLN A 168 -0.02 5.39 17.18
C GLN A 168 -0.87 4.13 17.01
N GLU A 169 -1.87 3.93 17.87
CA GLU A 169 -2.78 2.79 17.77
C GLU A 169 -3.64 2.85 16.50
N ILE A 170 -4.20 4.02 16.18
CA ILE A 170 -4.97 4.25 14.96
C ILE A 170 -4.12 3.94 13.72
N THR A 171 -2.92 4.54 13.62
CA THR A 171 -2.00 4.30 12.49
C THR A 171 -1.61 2.82 12.40
N ALA A 172 -1.33 2.17 13.54
CA ALA A 172 -0.96 0.76 13.57
C ALA A 172 -2.11 -0.16 13.15
N ASN A 173 -3.34 0.11 13.59
CA ASN A 173 -4.52 -0.69 13.24
C ASN A 173 -4.87 -0.54 11.76
N LYS A 174 -4.87 0.68 11.20
CA LYS A 174 -5.12 0.94 9.77
C LYS A 174 -4.19 0.10 8.89
N GLY A 175 -2.87 0.28 9.08
CA GLY A 175 -1.88 -0.42 8.28
C GLY A 175 -1.82 -1.91 8.59
N GLY A 176 -1.86 -2.27 9.87
CA GLY A 176 -1.67 -3.64 10.36
C GLY A 176 -2.74 -4.61 9.88
N TYR A 177 -4.02 -4.28 10.05
CA TYR A 177 -5.10 -5.12 9.56
C TYR A 177 -5.14 -5.17 8.03
N THR A 178 -4.80 -4.07 7.36
CA THR A 178 -4.76 -4.00 5.89
C THR A 178 -3.69 -4.95 5.31
N ALA A 179 -2.50 -4.99 5.90
CA ALA A 179 -1.46 -5.93 5.49
C ALA A 179 -1.87 -7.40 5.71
N ILE A 180 -2.55 -7.70 6.82
CA ILE A 180 -3.09 -9.05 7.08
C ILE A 180 -4.15 -9.42 6.03
N LEU A 181 -5.06 -8.50 5.69
CA LEU A 181 -6.07 -8.71 4.66
C LEU A 181 -5.43 -9.02 3.29
N PHE A 182 -4.41 -8.26 2.89
CA PHE A 182 -3.68 -8.53 1.67
C PHE A 182 -2.94 -9.87 1.72
N ALA A 183 -2.42 -10.29 2.87
CA ALA A 183 -1.80 -11.60 3.02
C ALA A 183 -2.83 -12.73 2.85
N TYR A 184 -4.07 -12.56 3.31
CA TYR A 184 -5.16 -13.51 3.04
C TYR A 184 -5.55 -13.58 1.56
N CYS A 185 -5.31 -12.53 0.77
CA CYS A 185 -5.44 -12.60 -0.69
C CYS A 185 -4.36 -13.48 -1.36
N VAL A 186 -3.30 -13.84 -0.63
CA VAL A 186 -2.15 -14.63 -1.12
C VAL A 186 -2.14 -16.04 -0.54
N LYS A 187 -2.58 -16.18 0.70
CA LYS A 187 -2.48 -17.42 1.47
C LYS A 187 -3.71 -17.59 2.37
N ASN A 188 -4.33 -18.75 2.29
CA ASN A 188 -5.57 -19.07 3.00
C ASN A 188 -5.47 -19.01 4.53
N THR A 189 -4.30 -19.31 5.10
CA THR A 189 -4.07 -19.35 6.54
C THR A 189 -2.76 -18.67 6.92
N LEU A 190 -2.74 -18.03 8.08
CA LEU A 190 -1.57 -17.35 8.62
C LEU A 190 -1.27 -17.89 10.02
N SER A 191 0.00 -18.16 10.34
CA SER A 191 0.40 -18.45 11.72
C SER A 191 0.36 -17.19 12.58
N THR A 192 0.34 -17.34 13.90
CA THR A 192 0.43 -16.21 14.84
C THR A 192 1.68 -15.36 14.60
N GLU A 193 2.81 -15.98 14.27
CA GLU A 193 4.05 -15.27 13.93
C GLU A 193 3.91 -14.49 12.63
N GLU A 194 3.22 -15.04 11.62
CA GLU A 194 2.93 -14.32 10.38
C GLU A 194 2.03 -13.13 10.62
N ILE A 195 0.95 -13.29 11.39
CA ILE A 195 0.03 -12.21 11.74
C ILE A 195 0.79 -11.08 12.45
N ASN A 196 1.61 -11.41 13.46
CA ASN A 196 2.42 -10.42 14.18
C ASN A 196 3.45 -9.71 13.29
N PHE A 197 4.08 -10.45 12.37
CA PHE A 197 5.00 -9.90 11.40
C PHE A 197 4.29 -8.97 10.40
N LEU A 198 3.17 -9.42 9.84
CA LEU A 198 2.38 -8.68 8.84
C LEU A 198 1.75 -7.43 9.43
N TYR A 199 1.24 -7.51 10.66
CA TYR A 199 0.74 -6.34 11.38
C TYR A 199 1.86 -5.29 11.56
N ALA A 200 3.07 -5.73 11.91
CA ALA A 200 4.22 -4.83 12.01
C ALA A 200 4.62 -4.23 10.66
N VAL A 201 4.62 -5.02 9.58
CA VAL A 201 4.88 -4.52 8.23
C VAL A 201 3.80 -3.52 7.80
N GLY A 202 2.53 -3.80 8.10
CA GLY A 202 1.41 -2.92 7.81
C GLY A 202 1.51 -1.57 8.51
N TYR A 203 1.81 -1.55 9.81
CA TYR A 203 2.07 -0.31 10.53
C TYR A 203 3.22 0.49 9.89
N TRP A 204 4.30 -0.20 9.49
CA TRP A 204 5.40 0.45 8.79
C TRP A 204 4.97 1.06 7.44
N PHE A 205 4.13 0.39 6.66
CA PHE A 205 3.60 0.95 5.42
C PHE A 205 2.77 2.21 5.68
N GLN A 206 1.93 2.21 6.71
CA GLN A 206 1.14 3.39 7.07
C GLN A 206 2.02 4.56 7.51
N LEU A 207 3.12 4.31 8.23
CA LEU A 207 4.08 5.37 8.54
C LEU A 207 4.67 5.99 7.26
N LEU A 208 5.00 5.18 6.25
CA LEU A 208 5.51 5.73 4.99
C LEU A 208 4.46 6.51 4.21
N ASP A 209 3.21 6.04 4.23
CA ASP A 209 2.06 6.72 3.65
C ASP A 209 1.87 8.10 4.31
N ASP A 210 1.77 8.15 5.64
CA ASP A 210 1.68 9.39 6.41
C ASP A 210 2.86 10.34 6.12
N LEU A 211 4.08 9.81 5.92
CA LEU A 211 5.25 10.62 5.58
C LEU A 211 5.10 11.27 4.19
N VAL A 212 4.67 10.49 3.19
CA VAL A 212 4.49 10.97 1.82
C VAL A 212 3.34 11.99 1.74
N ASP A 213 2.27 11.75 2.48
CA ASP A 213 1.06 12.59 2.49
C ASP A 213 1.09 13.71 3.55
N CYS A 214 2.12 13.78 4.41
CA CYS A 214 2.26 14.74 5.52
C CYS A 214 1.80 16.17 5.18
N LYS A 215 2.24 16.72 4.04
CA LYS A 215 1.87 18.09 3.61
C LYS A 215 0.44 18.22 3.08
N LYS A 216 -0.11 17.15 2.49
CA LYS A 216 -1.51 17.09 2.06
C LYS A 216 -2.39 17.02 3.30
N ASP A 217 -2.08 16.11 4.21
CA ASP A 217 -2.83 15.87 5.44
C ASP A 217 -2.85 17.11 6.34
N SER A 218 -1.72 17.82 6.48
CA SER A 218 -1.71 19.11 7.20
C SER A 218 -2.58 20.19 6.56
N LYS A 219 -2.81 20.18 5.24
CA LYS A 219 -3.72 21.13 4.58
C LYS A 219 -5.18 20.73 4.71
N GLU A 220 -5.43 19.43 4.82
CA GLU A 220 -6.76 18.83 5.02
C GLU A 220 -7.11 18.73 6.51
N GLU A 221 -6.27 19.30 7.39
CA GLU A 221 -6.43 19.29 8.85
C GLU A 221 -6.51 17.87 9.45
N ILE A 222 -5.87 16.90 8.80
CA ILE A 222 -5.77 15.51 9.24
C ILE A 222 -4.54 15.36 10.13
N THR A 223 -4.72 14.93 11.37
CA THR A 223 -3.66 14.69 12.35
C THR A 223 -3.05 13.30 12.17
N THR A 224 -1.78 13.23 11.73
CA THR A 224 -1.03 11.99 11.51
C THR A 224 0.28 11.98 12.29
N LEU A 225 0.92 10.81 12.44
CA LEU A 225 2.20 10.76 13.15
C LEU A 225 3.29 11.59 12.46
N ALA A 226 3.24 11.69 11.13
CA ALA A 226 4.21 12.42 10.34
C ALA A 226 4.10 13.94 10.49
N ASN A 227 2.94 14.48 10.84
CA ASN A 227 2.76 15.92 11.11
C ASN A 227 2.64 16.27 12.59
N SER A 228 2.51 15.27 13.47
CA SER A 228 2.47 15.45 14.93
C SER A 228 3.84 15.31 15.62
N LEU A 229 4.80 14.65 14.98
CA LEU A 229 6.15 14.42 15.52
C LEU A 229 7.20 15.28 14.80
N SER A 230 8.29 15.61 15.50
CA SER A 230 9.47 16.15 14.83
C SER A 230 10.08 15.10 13.90
N ASN A 231 10.84 15.55 12.88
CA ASN A 231 11.54 14.65 11.95
C ASN A 231 12.41 13.62 12.68
N SER A 232 13.08 14.00 13.77
CA SER A 232 13.90 13.09 14.57
C SER A 232 13.07 12.06 15.32
N GLU A 233 11.95 12.45 15.90
CA GLU A 233 11.06 11.53 16.63
C GLU A 233 10.41 10.54 15.67
N PHE A 234 9.97 11.02 14.51
CA PHE A 234 9.42 10.17 13.46
C PHE A 234 10.45 9.15 12.96
N GLN A 235 11.70 9.57 12.71
CA GLN A 235 12.79 8.65 12.35
C GLN A 235 13.09 7.63 13.45
N LEU A 236 13.04 8.02 14.73
CA LEU A 236 13.20 7.09 15.85
C LEU A 236 12.08 6.06 15.90
N LEU A 237 10.84 6.48 15.69
CA LEU A 237 9.67 5.60 15.61
C LEU A 237 9.82 4.59 14.46
N LEU A 238 10.17 5.05 13.26
CA LEU A 238 10.37 4.19 12.11
C LEU A 238 11.52 3.19 12.32
N ASN A 239 12.63 3.64 12.91
CA ASN A 239 13.75 2.76 13.26
C ASN A 239 13.36 1.69 14.30
N LYS A 240 12.55 2.06 15.30
CA LYS A 240 11.99 1.10 16.28
C LYS A 240 11.13 0.06 15.56
N GLN A 241 10.31 0.50 14.60
CA GLN A 241 9.46 -0.38 13.81
C GLN A 241 10.27 -1.32 12.90
N ASN A 242 11.33 -0.82 12.25
CA ASN A 242 12.27 -1.63 11.46
C ASN A 242 12.90 -2.74 12.29
N ARG A 243 13.34 -2.44 13.52
CA ARG A 243 13.87 -3.46 14.46
C ARG A 243 12.82 -4.50 14.82
N LYS A 244 11.56 -4.09 15.04
CA LYS A 244 10.44 -5.02 15.30
C LYS A 244 10.21 -5.96 14.12
N ILE A 245 10.18 -5.45 12.89
CA ILE A 245 10.04 -6.24 11.66
C ILE A 245 11.18 -7.26 11.52
N ILE A 246 12.44 -6.81 11.69
CA ILE A 246 13.62 -7.69 11.64
C ILE A 246 13.56 -8.77 12.73
N HIS A 247 13.06 -8.43 13.92
CA HIS A 247 12.90 -9.41 15.00
C HIS A 247 11.81 -10.44 14.69
N GLN A 248 10.64 -9.99 14.21
CA GLN A 248 9.52 -10.90 13.90
C GLN A 248 9.80 -11.79 12.70
N ILE A 249 10.41 -11.27 11.63
CA ILE A 249 10.68 -12.08 10.43
C ILE A 249 11.65 -13.24 10.72
N LYS A 250 12.53 -13.11 11.73
CA LYS A 250 13.43 -14.20 12.15
C LYS A 250 12.66 -15.42 12.65
N LYS A 251 11.51 -15.21 13.31
CA LYS A 251 10.66 -16.27 13.88
C LYS A 251 9.89 -17.07 12.83
N LEU A 252 9.73 -16.52 11.62
CA LEU A 252 8.98 -17.20 10.57
C LEU A 252 9.72 -18.46 10.08
N PRO A 253 9.02 -19.53 9.66
CA PRO A 253 9.62 -20.78 9.20
C PRO A 253 10.14 -20.70 7.75
N TYR A 254 10.69 -19.56 7.34
CA TYR A 254 11.20 -19.32 5.99
C TYR A 254 12.73 -19.33 5.92
N SER A 255 13.28 -19.66 4.74
CA SER A 255 14.72 -19.68 4.54
C SER A 255 15.32 -18.27 4.70
N LEU A 256 16.58 -18.21 5.15
CA LEU A 256 17.29 -16.94 5.35
C LEU A 256 17.29 -16.09 4.07
N TRP A 257 17.50 -16.72 2.92
CA TRP A 257 17.49 -16.04 1.63
C TRP A 257 16.15 -15.36 1.33
N LYS A 258 15.02 -16.05 1.55
CA LYS A 258 13.68 -15.46 1.34
C LYS A 258 13.43 -14.28 2.28
N LYS A 259 13.79 -14.42 3.56
CA LYS A 259 13.68 -13.35 4.56
C LYS A 259 14.52 -12.13 4.18
N SER A 260 15.77 -12.34 3.79
CA SER A 260 16.68 -11.25 3.37
C SER A 260 16.19 -10.55 2.11
N THR A 261 15.67 -11.29 1.12
CA THR A 261 15.11 -10.71 -0.11
C THR A 261 13.87 -9.86 0.19
N PHE A 262 12.99 -10.32 1.07
CA PHE A 262 11.82 -9.54 1.51
C PHE A 262 12.23 -8.24 2.20
N LEU A 263 13.14 -8.32 3.19
CA LEU A 263 13.63 -7.13 3.91
C LEU A 263 14.35 -6.14 2.98
N PHE A 264 15.11 -6.63 2.00
CA PHE A 264 15.77 -5.78 1.01
C PHE A 264 14.74 -4.95 0.23
N LYS A 265 13.67 -5.58 -0.27
CA LYS A 265 12.60 -4.89 -1.02
C LYS A 265 11.90 -3.86 -0.13
N LEU A 266 11.60 -4.21 1.12
CA LEU A 266 10.93 -3.33 2.08
C LEU A 266 11.77 -2.09 2.41
N PHE A 267 13.03 -2.26 2.83
CA PHE A 267 13.86 -1.11 3.19
C PHE A 267 14.34 -0.30 1.99
N TYR A 268 14.38 -0.89 0.80
CA TYR A 268 14.59 -0.11 -0.42
C TYR A 268 13.42 0.86 -0.67
N LEU A 269 12.19 0.42 -0.45
CA LEU A 269 11.01 1.29 -0.55
C LEU A 269 11.02 2.42 0.50
N GLU A 270 11.49 2.15 1.72
CA GLU A 270 11.72 3.21 2.72
C GLU A 270 12.59 4.33 2.16
N LYS A 271 13.73 3.97 1.57
CA LYS A 271 14.69 4.92 1.02
C LYS A 271 14.10 5.72 -0.14
N LEU A 272 13.31 5.08 -0.99
CA LEU A 272 12.58 5.79 -2.05
C LEU A 272 11.56 6.78 -1.48
N SER A 273 10.85 6.41 -0.41
CA SER A 273 9.82 7.26 0.22
C SER A 273 10.44 8.52 0.83
N PHE A 274 11.58 8.39 1.53
CA PHE A 274 12.31 9.56 2.03
C PHE A 274 12.87 10.44 0.91
N ALA A 275 13.46 9.85 -0.13
CA ALA A 275 13.96 10.61 -1.28
C ALA A 275 12.84 11.39 -1.97
N PHE A 276 11.67 10.78 -2.10
CA PHE A 276 10.47 11.43 -2.63
C PHE A 276 10.01 12.59 -1.72
N PHE A 277 9.89 12.36 -0.41
CA PHE A 277 9.49 13.38 0.56
C PHE A 277 10.44 14.59 0.54
N GLU A 278 11.76 14.36 0.50
CA GLU A 278 12.75 15.42 0.39
C GLU A 278 12.61 16.23 -0.90
N GLU A 279 12.44 15.55 -2.04
CA GLU A 279 12.29 16.24 -3.33
C GLU A 279 10.97 17.03 -3.40
N TYR A 280 9.87 16.46 -2.89
CA TYR A 280 8.60 17.17 -2.75
C TYR A 280 8.74 18.42 -1.88
N ASN A 281 9.55 18.34 -0.83
CA ASN A 281 9.83 19.47 0.05
C ASN A 281 10.65 20.57 -0.61
N ARG A 282 11.60 20.21 -1.48
CA ARG A 282 12.42 21.17 -2.24
C ARG A 282 11.62 21.81 -3.39
N ASN A 283 10.81 21.03 -4.12
CA ASN A 283 10.17 21.48 -5.36
C ASN A 283 8.66 21.13 -5.45
N PRO A 284 7.78 21.76 -4.62
CA PRO A 284 6.35 21.40 -4.56
C PRO A 284 5.57 21.57 -5.87
N GLN A 285 6.04 22.43 -6.78
CA GLN A 285 5.38 22.66 -8.08
C GLN A 285 5.75 21.61 -9.13
N LYS A 286 6.92 20.96 -9.02
CA LYS A 286 7.33 19.87 -9.93
C LYS A 286 6.73 18.52 -9.51
N SER A 287 6.44 18.37 -8.22
CA SER A 287 6.00 17.11 -7.62
C SER A 287 4.48 16.90 -7.57
N LYS A 288 3.71 17.73 -8.30
CA LYS A 288 2.23 17.82 -8.22
C LYS A 288 1.46 16.62 -8.78
N SER A 289 2.11 15.48 -8.87
CA SER A 289 1.43 14.20 -8.87
C SER A 289 2.43 13.16 -8.40
N ALA A 290 2.51 12.91 -7.09
CA ALA A 290 3.40 11.90 -6.49
C ALA A 290 3.35 10.54 -7.22
N LEU A 291 2.18 10.18 -7.75
CA LEU A 291 2.03 8.97 -8.54
C LEU A 291 2.51 9.10 -9.99
N VAL A 292 2.13 10.12 -10.74
CA VAL A 292 2.75 10.40 -12.05
C VAL A 292 4.25 10.62 -11.89
N GLU A 293 4.75 11.11 -10.75
CA GLU A 293 6.17 11.22 -10.43
C GLU A 293 6.77 9.85 -10.06
N THR A 294 6.04 8.94 -9.40
CA THR A 294 6.46 7.55 -9.15
C THR A 294 6.45 6.72 -10.43
N ILE A 295 5.43 6.87 -11.27
CA ILE A 295 5.34 6.34 -12.64
C ILE A 295 6.40 7.03 -13.52
N LYS A 296 6.69 8.32 -13.33
CA LYS A 296 7.79 9.04 -13.98
C LYS A 296 9.13 8.58 -13.47
N ILE A 297 9.31 8.21 -12.20
CA ILE A 297 10.54 7.64 -11.63
C ILE A 297 10.72 6.26 -12.23
N LEU A 298 9.68 5.44 -12.23
CA LEU A 298 9.62 4.15 -12.91
C LEU A 298 9.84 4.26 -14.44
N THR A 299 9.46 5.38 -15.09
CA THR A 299 9.72 5.66 -16.51
C THR A 299 10.96 6.53 -16.77
N SER A 300 11.58 7.17 -15.78
CA SER A 300 12.80 7.98 -15.88
C SER A 300 14.03 7.20 -15.41
N ILE A 301 13.81 6.01 -14.84
CA ILE A 301 14.72 4.87 -14.96
C ILE A 301 15.09 4.63 -16.43
N ARG A 302 14.23 4.96 -17.42
CA ARG A 302 14.57 4.98 -18.87
C ARG A 302 15.60 6.06 -19.25
N HIS A 303 15.65 7.19 -18.53
CA HIS A 303 16.63 8.26 -18.72
C HIS A 303 17.96 7.92 -18.04
N ALA A 304 17.94 7.37 -16.83
CA ALA A 304 19.12 6.77 -16.20
C ALA A 304 19.69 5.62 -17.05
N TYR A 305 18.84 4.84 -17.72
CA TYR A 305 19.25 3.80 -18.69
C TYR A 305 19.94 4.39 -19.93
N LYS A 306 19.53 5.57 -20.40
CA LYS A 306 20.17 6.26 -21.52
C LYS A 306 21.55 6.80 -21.14
N GLU A 307 21.68 7.41 -19.96
CA GLU A 307 22.97 7.91 -19.47
C GLU A 307 23.96 6.79 -19.15
N ILE A 308 23.48 5.65 -18.64
CA ILE A 308 24.31 4.45 -18.39
C ILE A 308 24.74 3.76 -19.70
N LEU A 309 23.88 3.74 -20.73
CA LEU A 309 24.24 3.21 -22.07
C LEU A 309 25.13 4.16 -22.88
N THR A 310 25.13 5.46 -22.57
CA THR A 310 26.04 6.46 -23.17
C THR A 310 27.30 6.71 -22.35
N PHE A 311 27.47 6.04 -21.21
CA PHE A 311 28.73 6.10 -20.46
C PHE A 311 29.77 5.24 -21.17
N GLN A 312 30.40 5.82 -22.20
CA GLN A 312 31.61 5.27 -22.77
C GLN A 312 32.71 5.30 -21.71
N ASP A 313 33.36 4.16 -21.52
CA ASP A 313 34.47 3.95 -20.62
C ASP A 313 35.60 4.96 -20.95
N PRO A 314 35.93 5.92 -20.05
CA PRO A 314 37.02 6.86 -20.29
C PRO A 314 38.39 6.18 -20.39
N LEU A 315 38.48 4.88 -20.06
CA LEU A 315 39.71 4.10 -20.11
C LEU A 315 39.88 3.29 -21.41
N GLN A 316 39.03 3.49 -22.42
CA GLN A 316 39.24 2.94 -23.78
C GLN A 316 39.73 3.96 -24.81
N SER A 317 40.10 5.17 -24.39
CA SER A 317 40.74 6.15 -25.28
C SER A 317 41.87 6.91 -24.58
N SER A 318 42.92 6.17 -24.21
CA SER A 318 44.35 6.54 -24.35
C SER A 318 45.24 5.70 -23.44
#